data_AF-A0A377XN64-F1
#
_entry.id   AF-A0A377XN64-F1
#
_cell.length_a   1.000
_cell.length_b   1.000
_cell.length_c   1.000
_cell.angle_alpha   90.00
_cell.angle_beta   90.00
_cell.angle_gamma   90.00
#
_symmetry.space_group_name_H-M   'P 1'
#
loop_
_entity.id
_entity.type
_entity.pdbx_description
1 polymer ?
#
loop_
_entity_poly.entity_id
_entity_poly.type
_entity_poly.pdbx_seq_one_letter_code
_entity_poly.pdbx_strand_id
1 'polypeptide(L)'
;MAINYNGSNAVKEHGFQCHVGSMRSPSRGHVRLKSRDPHAHPAILFNYMSHEQDWQEFRDAIRITREIMNQPALDKYRGREISPGIECQSDAELDEFVRNHAETAFHPCGTCKMGYDEMAVVDGEGRVHGLEGLRGGRRLDHAADHHRQPQRHHHYDRREDGRRHSRPPAAAAQHRDVLCRWRRAGSPLTGQCRAATTPCPAYPEAM
;
A
#
# COMPACT_ATOMS: atom_id res chain seq x y z
N MET A 1 13.07 2.34 13.88
CA MET A 1 13.16 0.90 13.60
C MET A 1 12.55 0.69 12.23
N ALA A 2 13.20 -0.06 11.35
CA ALA A 2 12.56 -0.53 10.12
C ALA A 2 11.84 -1.84 10.44
N ILE A 3 10.51 -1.85 10.40
CA ILE A 3 9.67 -2.96 10.86
C ILE A 3 8.67 -3.29 9.75
N ASN A 4 8.42 -4.59 9.54
CA ASN A 4 7.31 -5.07 8.70
C ASN A 4 5.97 -4.56 9.26
N TYR A 5 4.90 -4.52 8.46
CA TYR A 5 3.60 -4.06 8.97
C TYR A 5 3.06 -4.92 10.12
N ASN A 6 3.51 -6.18 10.22
CA ASN A 6 3.12 -7.14 11.25
C ASN A 6 4.00 -7.16 12.51
N GLY A 7 4.99 -6.26 12.64
CA GLY A 7 5.87 -6.20 13.82
C GLY A 7 7.01 -7.23 13.84
N SER A 8 7.06 -8.17 12.90
CA SER A 8 8.12 -9.20 12.81
C SER A 8 9.36 -8.70 12.04
N ASN A 9 10.48 -9.43 12.17
CA ASN A 9 11.76 -9.14 11.49
C ASN A 9 12.27 -7.71 11.69
N ALA A 10 12.27 -7.25 12.94
CA ALA A 10 12.94 -6.01 13.30
C ALA A 10 14.44 -6.16 13.03
N VAL A 11 14.93 -5.46 12.01
CA VAL A 11 16.37 -5.30 11.82
C VAL A 11 16.88 -4.53 13.04
N LYS A 12 17.78 -5.14 13.82
CA LYS A 12 18.36 -4.56 15.05
C LYS A 12 19.40 -3.48 14.72
N GLU A 13 19.06 -2.59 13.81
CA GLU A 13 19.90 -1.47 13.39
C GLU A 13 19.04 -0.23 13.17
N HIS A 14 19.61 0.96 13.40
CA HIS A 14 18.96 2.20 13.02
C HIS A 14 18.94 2.33 11.49
N GLY A 15 17.75 2.58 10.95
CA GLY A 15 17.54 2.71 9.52
C GLY A 15 16.20 3.37 9.23
N PHE A 16 15.95 3.58 7.95
CA PHE A 16 14.70 4.10 7.42
C PHE A 16 14.24 3.21 6.26
N GLN A 17 12.98 3.36 5.88
CA GLN A 17 12.34 2.51 4.88
C GLN A 17 11.48 3.32 3.93
N CYS A 18 11.48 2.92 2.67
CA CYS A 18 10.60 3.42 1.63
C CYS A 18 9.56 2.34 1.35
N HIS A 19 8.29 2.71 1.48
CA HIS A 19 7.16 1.88 1.13
C HIS A 19 6.80 2.19 -0.31
N VAL A 20 6.81 1.18 -1.15
CA VAL A 20 6.50 1.34 -2.57
C VAL A 20 5.51 0.28 -3.00
N GLY A 21 4.50 0.69 -3.77
CA GLY A 21 3.41 -0.17 -4.17
C GLY A 21 2.66 0.38 -5.37
N SER A 22 1.96 -0.50 -6.07
CA SER A 22 1.15 -0.15 -7.23
C SER A 22 -0.09 0.63 -6.81
N MET A 23 -0.20 1.91 -7.15
CA MET A 23 -1.39 2.70 -6.80
C MET A 23 -2.65 2.35 -7.62
N ARG A 24 -2.50 1.62 -8.73
CA ARG A 24 -3.56 1.35 -9.71
C ARG A 24 -3.46 -0.04 -10.30
N SER A 25 -3.20 -1.02 -9.44
CA SER A 25 -3.11 -2.41 -9.85
C SER A 25 -4.34 -2.84 -10.68
N PRO A 26 -4.15 -3.43 -11.87
CA PRO A 26 -5.24 -4.03 -12.63
C PRO A 26 -5.66 -5.40 -12.05
N SER A 27 -4.91 -5.99 -11.12
CA SER A 27 -5.30 -7.25 -10.47
C SER A 27 -6.65 -7.13 -9.75
N ARG A 28 -7.45 -8.19 -9.85
CA ARG A 28 -8.83 -8.23 -9.36
C ARG A 28 -9.10 -9.50 -8.59
N GLY A 29 -9.57 -9.30 -7.35
CA GLY A 29 -9.96 -10.36 -6.43
C GLY A 29 -11.47 -10.52 -6.26
N HIS A 30 -11.87 -11.36 -5.32
CA HIS A 30 -13.27 -11.53 -4.93
C HIS A 30 -13.44 -11.82 -3.44
N VAL A 31 -14.65 -11.56 -2.94
CA VAL A 31 -15.14 -12.03 -1.65
C VAL A 31 -16.32 -12.97 -1.92
N ARG A 32 -16.28 -14.19 -1.39
CA ARG A 32 -17.32 -15.22 -1.60
C ARG A 32 -17.77 -15.85 -0.30
N LEU A 33 -19.06 -16.17 -0.21
CA LEU A 33 -19.59 -16.98 0.88
C LEU A 33 -19.01 -18.39 0.80
N LYS A 34 -18.63 -18.95 1.95
CA LYS A 34 -18.15 -20.34 2.07
C LYS A 34 -19.24 -21.27 2.60
N SER A 35 -20.27 -20.72 3.22
CA SER A 35 -21.34 -21.46 3.86
C SER A 35 -22.62 -20.62 3.90
N ARG A 36 -23.71 -21.22 4.40
CA ARG A 36 -24.98 -20.55 4.67
C ARG A 36 -25.04 -19.93 6.07
N ASP A 37 -24.06 -20.20 6.93
CA ASP A 37 -23.97 -19.61 8.26
C ASP A 37 -23.52 -18.15 8.15
N PRO A 38 -24.36 -17.16 8.55
CA PRO A 38 -24.00 -15.75 8.47
C PRO A 38 -22.84 -15.35 9.40
N HIS A 39 -22.48 -16.19 10.38
CA HIS A 39 -21.35 -15.95 11.29
C HIS A 39 -20.02 -16.49 10.76
N ALA A 40 -20.05 -17.31 9.69
CA ALA A 40 -18.84 -17.84 9.09
C ALA A 40 -18.10 -16.75 8.30
N HIS A 41 -16.78 -16.64 8.49
CA HIS A 41 -15.94 -15.72 7.71
C HIS A 41 -15.99 -16.06 6.21
N PRO A 42 -16.05 -15.04 5.32
CA PRO A 42 -16.05 -15.26 3.88
C PRO A 42 -14.68 -15.71 3.37
N ALA A 43 -14.65 -16.30 2.18
CA ALA A 43 -13.43 -16.50 1.42
C ALA A 43 -13.03 -15.19 0.75
N ILE A 44 -11.80 -14.74 0.99
CA ILE A 44 -11.24 -13.55 0.37
C ILE A 44 -10.05 -13.98 -0.48
N LEU A 45 -10.11 -13.67 -1.77
CA LEU A 45 -8.99 -13.84 -2.69
C LEU A 45 -8.66 -12.46 -3.26
N PHE A 46 -7.46 -11.94 -3.00
CA PHE A 46 -7.02 -10.67 -3.58
C PHE A 46 -6.51 -10.81 -5.01
N ASN A 47 -6.00 -12.00 -5.35
CA ASN A 47 -5.45 -12.30 -6.67
C ASN A 47 -4.35 -11.31 -7.09
N TYR A 48 -3.48 -10.93 -6.15
CA TYR A 48 -2.36 -10.03 -6.43
C TYR A 48 -1.47 -10.59 -7.51
N MET A 49 -0.84 -9.71 -8.30
CA MET A 49 0.12 -10.09 -9.32
C MET A 49 -0.45 -11.00 -10.40
N SER A 50 -1.77 -10.96 -10.59
CA SER A 50 -2.46 -11.68 -11.67
C SER A 50 -2.25 -11.03 -13.04
N HIS A 51 -1.74 -9.79 -13.06
CA HIS A 51 -1.40 -9.04 -14.26
C HIS A 51 0.08 -8.69 -14.28
N GLU A 52 0.70 -8.81 -15.46
CA GLU A 52 2.13 -8.48 -15.68
C GLU A 52 2.49 -7.04 -15.28
N GLN A 53 1.54 -6.11 -15.45
CA GLN A 53 1.74 -4.72 -15.07
C GLN A 53 2.10 -4.56 -13.58
N ASP A 54 1.54 -5.39 -12.69
CA ASP A 54 1.88 -5.32 -11.28
C ASP A 54 3.36 -5.63 -11.07
N TRP A 55 3.88 -6.69 -11.67
CA TRP A 55 5.29 -7.08 -11.58
C TRP A 55 6.20 -5.97 -12.09
N GLN A 56 5.90 -5.42 -13.27
CA GLN A 56 6.67 -4.33 -13.86
C GLN A 56 6.70 -3.11 -12.93
N GLU A 57 5.55 -2.68 -12.40
CA GLU A 57 5.48 -1.53 -11.51
C GLU A 57 6.31 -1.72 -10.23
N PHE A 58 6.34 -2.93 -9.66
CA PHE A 58 7.18 -3.20 -8.49
C PHE A 58 8.68 -3.18 -8.81
N ARG A 59 9.10 -3.79 -9.93
CA ARG A 59 10.51 -3.75 -10.37
C ARG A 59 10.97 -2.30 -10.56
N ASP A 60 10.18 -1.52 -11.29
CA ASP A 60 10.48 -0.11 -11.55
C ASP A 60 10.51 0.71 -10.26
N ALA A 61 9.55 0.50 -9.36
CA ALA A 61 9.51 1.19 -8.08
C ALA A 61 10.74 0.88 -7.21
N ILE A 62 11.21 -0.36 -7.17
CA ILE A 62 12.44 -0.73 -6.44
C ILE A 62 13.66 -0.03 -7.05
N ARG A 63 13.79 -0.05 -8.38
CA ARG A 63 14.90 0.59 -9.10
C ARG A 63 14.93 2.11 -8.89
N ILE A 64 13.78 2.78 -9.05
CA ILE A 64 13.64 4.22 -8.81
C ILE A 64 13.94 4.56 -7.36
N THR A 65 13.51 3.72 -6.41
CA THR A 65 13.83 3.95 -4.99
C THR A 65 15.34 3.89 -4.77
N ARG A 66 16.04 2.93 -5.35
CA ARG A 66 17.52 2.87 -5.29
C ARG A 66 18.16 4.10 -5.92
N GLU A 67 17.64 4.59 -7.04
CA GLU A 67 18.14 5.81 -7.70
C GLU A 67 17.97 7.05 -6.82
N ILE A 68 16.76 7.25 -6.26
CA ILE A 68 16.46 8.35 -5.33
C ILE A 68 17.37 8.25 -4.12
N MET A 69 17.50 7.05 -3.55
CA MET A 69 18.29 6.84 -2.36
C MET A 69 19.77 7.10 -2.59
N ASN A 70 20.28 6.92 -3.80
CA ASN A 70 21.67 7.18 -4.15
C ASN A 70 22.01 8.63 -4.47
N GLN A 71 21.04 9.55 -4.43
CA GLN A 71 21.29 10.97 -4.66
C GLN A 71 22.22 11.58 -3.61
N PRO A 72 23.15 12.50 -3.99
CA PRO A 72 24.16 13.07 -3.08
C PRO A 72 23.60 13.70 -1.80
N ALA A 73 22.38 14.25 -1.86
CA ALA A 73 21.72 14.87 -0.72
C ALA A 73 21.47 13.87 0.44
N LEU A 74 21.43 12.58 0.15
CA LEU A 74 21.18 11.52 1.12
C LEU A 74 22.47 10.88 1.66
N ASP A 75 23.65 11.34 1.23
CA ASP A 75 24.94 10.70 1.58
C ASP A 75 25.24 10.64 3.06
N LYS A 76 24.92 11.71 3.79
CA LYS A 76 25.08 11.74 5.25
C LYS A 76 24.08 10.86 6.00
N TYR A 77 23.06 10.33 5.33
CA TYR A 77 21.99 9.57 5.94
C TYR A 77 21.97 8.10 5.53
N ARG A 78 22.24 7.80 4.26
CA ARG A 78 22.19 6.43 3.73
C ARG A 78 23.45 5.66 4.09
N GLY A 79 23.25 4.53 4.76
CA GLY A 79 24.22 3.45 4.84
C GLY A 79 23.90 2.39 3.80
N ARG A 80 24.32 1.15 4.08
CA ARG A 80 24.06 -0.02 3.23
C ARG A 80 22.55 -0.28 3.05
N GLU A 81 22.16 -0.69 1.85
CA GLU A 81 20.83 -1.26 1.57
C GLU A 81 20.67 -2.60 2.31
N ILE A 82 19.62 -2.72 3.12
CA ILE A 82 19.32 -3.91 3.93
C ILE A 82 18.40 -4.86 3.17
N SER A 83 17.44 -4.32 2.40
CA SER A 83 16.41 -5.07 1.69
C SER A 83 15.92 -4.25 0.50
N PRO A 84 15.76 -4.80 -0.71
CA PRO A 84 16.08 -6.18 -1.12
C PRO A 84 17.58 -6.56 -0.99
N GLY A 85 18.46 -5.56 -0.93
CA GLY A 85 19.90 -5.77 -0.83
C GLY A 85 20.57 -5.63 -2.20
N ILE A 86 21.83 -5.20 -2.20
CA ILE A 86 22.53 -4.77 -3.42
C ILE A 86 22.76 -5.91 -4.44
N GLU A 87 22.75 -7.17 -3.99
CA GLU A 87 22.94 -8.33 -4.87
C GLU A 87 21.69 -8.63 -5.72
N CYS A 88 20.49 -8.24 -5.26
CA CYS A 88 19.24 -8.47 -5.95
C CYS A 88 19.08 -7.45 -7.10
N GLN A 89 19.42 -7.83 -8.33
CA GLN A 89 19.55 -6.90 -9.46
C GLN A 89 18.72 -7.28 -10.68
N SER A 90 18.61 -8.58 -10.96
CA SER A 90 17.84 -9.08 -12.10
C SER A 90 16.34 -8.99 -11.83
N ASP A 91 15.55 -8.93 -12.91
CA ASP A 91 14.10 -8.91 -12.81
C ASP A 91 13.55 -10.16 -12.10
N ALA A 92 14.17 -11.32 -12.32
CA ALA A 92 13.79 -12.57 -11.66
C ALA A 92 14.04 -12.54 -10.14
N GLU A 93 15.18 -12.00 -9.70
CA GLU A 93 15.48 -11.85 -8.27
C GLU A 93 14.54 -10.83 -7.62
N LEU A 94 14.23 -9.74 -8.34
CA LEU A 94 13.29 -8.73 -7.87
C LEU A 94 11.86 -9.30 -7.75
N ASP A 95 11.42 -10.09 -8.72
CA ASP A 95 10.13 -10.78 -8.65
C ASP A 95 10.06 -11.75 -7.49
N GLU A 96 11.11 -12.54 -7.29
CA GLU A 96 11.17 -13.47 -6.15
C GLU A 96 11.13 -12.71 -4.82
N PHE A 97 11.86 -11.61 -4.72
CA PHE A 97 11.80 -10.74 -3.56
C PHE A 97 10.38 -10.20 -3.32
N VAL A 98 9.74 -9.63 -4.35
CA VAL A 98 8.37 -9.11 -4.30
C VAL A 98 7.38 -10.19 -3.91
N ARG A 99 7.49 -11.41 -4.47
CA ARG A 99 6.63 -12.54 -4.15
C ARG A 99 6.68 -12.90 -2.66
N ASN A 100 7.88 -12.86 -2.09
CA ASN A 100 8.13 -13.24 -0.71
C ASN A 100 7.89 -12.11 0.32
N HIS A 101 7.98 -10.84 -0.09
CA HIS A 101 8.01 -9.71 0.85
C HIS A 101 6.93 -8.65 0.63
N ALA A 102 6.15 -8.73 -0.44
CA ALA A 102 5.05 -7.79 -0.62
C ALA A 102 3.99 -7.99 0.47
N GLU A 103 3.54 -6.91 1.10
CA GLU A 103 2.53 -6.92 2.17
C GLU A 103 1.32 -6.11 1.73
N THR A 104 0.14 -6.38 2.30
CA THR A 104 -1.06 -5.57 2.00
C THR A 104 -0.98 -4.23 2.71
N ALA A 105 -1.32 -3.14 2.00
CA ALA A 105 -1.48 -1.83 2.63
C ALA A 105 -2.82 -1.68 3.39
N PHE A 106 -3.61 -2.76 3.51
CA PHE A 106 -4.89 -2.80 4.23
C PHE A 106 -5.98 -1.86 3.66
N HIS A 107 -6.05 -1.74 2.33
CA HIS A 107 -7.03 -0.90 1.62
C HIS A 107 -8.01 -1.71 0.71
N PRO A 108 -8.74 -2.73 1.19
CA PRO A 108 -9.78 -3.38 0.37
C PRO A 108 -10.89 -2.39 0.03
N CYS A 109 -11.22 -2.29 -1.26
CA CYS A 109 -12.37 -1.55 -1.77
C CYS A 109 -12.95 -2.24 -3.02
N GLY A 110 -14.11 -1.79 -3.50
CA GLY A 110 -14.63 -2.14 -4.83
C GLY A 110 -15.40 -3.46 -4.96
N THR A 111 -15.77 -4.13 -3.87
CA THR A 111 -16.61 -5.35 -3.94
C THR A 111 -18.07 -5.07 -4.29
N CYS A 112 -18.56 -3.86 -4.05
CA CYS A 112 -19.93 -3.42 -4.34
C CYS A 112 -19.92 -2.20 -5.26
N LYS A 113 -19.28 -2.33 -6.42
CA LYS A 113 -19.00 -1.24 -7.37
C LYS A 113 -20.21 -0.34 -7.64
N MET A 114 -19.99 0.97 -7.59
CA MET A 114 -20.90 1.99 -8.10
C MET A 114 -20.83 2.10 -9.64
N GLY A 115 -21.97 2.10 -10.33
CA GLY A 115 -22.01 2.24 -11.79
C GLY A 115 -23.36 1.89 -12.43
N TYR A 116 -23.35 1.81 -13.76
CA TYR A 116 -24.51 1.47 -14.60
C TYR A 116 -24.21 0.32 -15.59
N ASP A 117 -23.04 -0.30 -15.48
CA ASP A 117 -22.70 -1.51 -16.23
C ASP A 117 -23.21 -2.78 -15.54
N GLU A 118 -23.19 -3.91 -16.24
CA GLU A 118 -23.70 -5.20 -15.75
C GLU A 118 -23.03 -5.68 -14.45
N MET A 119 -21.84 -5.18 -14.12
CA MET A 119 -21.10 -5.53 -12.90
C MET A 119 -21.35 -4.55 -11.75
N ALA A 120 -22.14 -3.49 -11.95
CA ALA A 120 -22.44 -2.52 -10.91
C ALA A 120 -23.46 -3.08 -9.89
N VAL A 121 -23.19 -2.83 -8.61
CA VAL A 121 -24.07 -3.23 -7.50
C VAL A 121 -24.95 -2.07 -7.05
N VAL A 122 -24.43 -0.84 -7.11
CA VAL A 122 -25.16 0.37 -6.73
C VAL A 122 -25.12 1.45 -7.83
N ASP A 123 -26.15 2.30 -7.88
CA ASP A 123 -26.18 3.48 -8.74
C ASP A 123 -25.31 4.64 -8.22
N GLY A 124 -25.27 5.75 -8.95
CA GLY A 124 -24.50 6.95 -8.59
C GLY A 124 -24.91 7.62 -7.26
N GLU A 125 -26.05 7.21 -6.68
CA GLU A 125 -26.51 7.66 -5.37
C GLU A 125 -26.34 6.57 -4.28
N GLY A 126 -25.71 5.45 -4.61
CA GLY A 126 -25.49 4.33 -3.71
C GLY A 126 -26.72 3.45 -3.49
N ARG A 127 -27.78 3.56 -4.31
CA ARG A 127 -28.96 2.67 -4.23
C ARG A 127 -28.64 1.32 -4.87
N VAL A 128 -29.08 0.24 -4.23
CA VAL A 128 -28.84 -1.12 -4.76
C VAL A 128 -29.75 -1.38 -5.95
N HIS A 129 -29.18 -1.86 -7.06
CA HIS A 129 -29.94 -2.19 -8.26
C HIS A 129 -30.93 -3.34 -7.98
N GLY A 130 -32.19 -3.18 -8.42
CA GLY A 130 -33.24 -4.20 -8.27
C GLY A 130 -33.90 -4.29 -6.90
N LEU A 131 -33.53 -3.43 -5.94
CA LEU A 131 -34.14 -3.38 -4.61
C LEU A 131 -34.55 -1.95 -4.23
N GLU A 132 -35.73 -1.82 -3.62
CA GLU A 132 -36.19 -0.55 -3.08
C GLU A 132 -35.77 -0.39 -1.61
N GLY A 133 -35.49 0.85 -1.20
CA GLY A 133 -35.19 1.18 0.20
C GLY A 133 -33.81 0.76 0.73
N LEU A 134 -32.94 0.14 -0.09
CA LEU A 134 -31.60 -0.31 0.33
C LEU A 134 -30.48 0.50 -0.33
N ARG A 135 -29.46 0.87 0.47
CA ARG A 135 -28.25 1.58 0.00
C ARG A 135 -26.96 0.89 0.46
N GLY A 136 -25.91 0.98 -0.37
CA GLY A 136 -24.58 0.46 -0.08
C GLY A 136 -23.77 1.33 0.89
N GLY A 137 -22.77 0.74 1.55
CA GLY A 137 -21.85 1.45 2.43
C GLY A 137 -20.64 2.06 1.68
N ARG A 138 -20.29 3.30 2.04
CA ARG A 138 -19.28 4.19 1.41
C ARG A 138 -17.85 3.67 1.16
N ARG A 139 -17.48 2.48 1.67
CA ARG A 139 -16.13 1.92 1.48
C ARG A 139 -16.11 0.75 0.51
N LEU A 140 -17.25 0.12 0.27
CA LEU A 140 -17.40 -1.02 -0.63
C LEU A 140 -17.68 -0.59 -2.07
N ASP A 141 -18.13 0.65 -2.26
CA ASP A 141 -18.68 1.22 -3.49
C ASP A 141 -17.69 1.97 -4.38
N HIS A 142 -16.52 2.30 -3.85
CA HIS A 142 -15.51 3.08 -4.58
C HIS A 142 -15.07 2.39 -5.87
N ALA A 143 -15.31 3.08 -7.00
CA ALA A 143 -15.09 2.57 -8.35
C ALA A 143 -13.62 2.55 -8.82
N ALA A 144 -12.70 3.13 -8.03
CA ALA A 144 -11.25 3.09 -8.26
C ALA A 144 -10.49 3.40 -6.97
N ASP A 145 -9.29 2.81 -6.81
CA ASP A 145 -8.36 3.22 -5.75
C ASP A 145 -7.90 4.66 -6.05
N HIS A 146 -8.16 5.57 -5.12
CA HIS A 146 -7.75 6.96 -5.24
C HIS A 146 -6.25 7.09 -4.95
N HIS A 147 -5.59 8.09 -5.53
CA HIS A 147 -4.16 8.38 -5.34
C HIS A 147 -3.70 8.64 -3.89
N ARG A 148 -4.60 8.58 -2.91
CA ARG A 148 -4.34 8.89 -1.50
C ARG A 148 -4.99 7.85 -0.60
N GLN A 149 -4.34 7.61 0.54
CA GLN A 149 -4.89 6.78 1.60
C GLN A 149 -6.35 7.19 1.90
N PRO A 150 -7.30 6.22 1.93
CA PRO A 150 -8.73 6.50 2.08
C PRO A 150 -9.12 7.06 3.46
N GLN A 151 -8.16 7.26 4.36
CA GLN A 151 -8.36 7.81 5.71
C GLN A 151 -8.82 9.27 5.70
N ARG A 152 -8.66 10.03 4.60
CA ARG A 152 -9.11 11.44 4.50
C ARG A 152 -9.69 11.78 3.13
N HIS A 153 -11.01 11.59 2.98
CA HIS A 153 -11.78 12.28 1.96
C HIS A 153 -12.39 13.56 2.56
N HIS A 154 -11.62 14.65 2.57
CA HIS A 154 -12.22 15.98 2.70
C HIS A 154 -12.81 16.35 1.33
N HIS A 155 -14.10 16.71 1.33
CA HIS A 155 -14.80 17.27 0.18
C HIS A 155 -14.00 18.45 -0.39
N TYR A 156 -13.43 18.26 -1.59
CA TYR A 156 -13.08 19.36 -2.48
C TYR A 156 -13.72 19.06 -3.82
N ASP A 157 -14.79 19.81 -4.10
CA ASP A 157 -15.49 19.82 -5.38
C ASP A 157 -14.57 20.47 -6.42
N ARG A 158 -14.13 19.69 -7.42
CA ARG A 158 -13.47 20.22 -8.60
C ARG A 158 -14.08 19.53 -9.83
N ARG A 159 -15.08 20.19 -10.39
CA ARG A 159 -15.64 19.89 -11.71
C ARG A 159 -14.60 20.20 -12.77
N GLU A 160 -14.06 19.20 -13.48
CA GLU A 160 -13.57 19.38 -14.86
C GLU A 160 -13.73 18.12 -15.72
N ASP A 161 -14.40 18.35 -16.86
CA ASP A 161 -14.22 17.82 -18.22
C ASP A 161 -14.41 16.31 -18.54
N GLY A 162 -15.67 15.92 -18.76
CA GLY A 162 -16.19 15.67 -20.12
C GLY A 162 -15.69 14.48 -20.97
N ARG A 163 -14.59 13.79 -20.66
CA ARG A 163 -14.09 12.69 -21.52
C ARG A 163 -14.16 11.34 -20.82
N ARG A 164 -15.21 10.57 -21.16
CA ARG A 164 -15.37 9.17 -20.73
C ARG A 164 -14.46 8.26 -21.56
N HIS A 165 -13.32 7.89 -21.00
CA HIS A 165 -12.63 6.68 -21.43
C HIS A 165 -13.31 5.47 -20.78
N SER A 166 -13.81 4.55 -21.61
CA SER A 166 -14.29 3.23 -21.19
C SER A 166 -13.15 2.50 -20.49
N ARG A 167 -13.30 2.30 -19.18
CA ARG A 167 -12.32 1.57 -18.36
C ARG A 167 -12.84 0.15 -18.06
N PRO A 168 -11.96 -0.86 -18.03
CA PRO A 168 -12.34 -2.25 -17.83
C PRO A 168 -12.93 -2.50 -16.41
N PRO A 169 -13.67 -3.59 -16.23
CA PRO A 169 -14.55 -3.83 -15.07
C PRO A 169 -13.82 -3.85 -13.72
N ALA A 170 -14.50 -3.37 -12.67
CA ALA A 170 -13.97 -3.32 -11.31
C ALA A 170 -14.44 -4.53 -10.50
N ALA A 171 -13.48 -5.27 -9.98
CA ALA A 171 -13.61 -6.09 -8.78
C ALA A 171 -12.71 -5.48 -7.69
N ALA A 172 -12.66 -6.10 -6.52
CA ALA A 172 -11.92 -5.54 -5.41
C ALA A 172 -10.45 -5.30 -5.75
N ALA A 173 -10.01 -4.04 -5.65
CA ALA A 173 -8.63 -3.64 -5.87
C ALA A 173 -7.96 -3.42 -4.50
N GLN A 174 -6.76 -3.94 -4.35
CA GLN A 174 -5.87 -3.61 -3.25
C GLN A 174 -4.47 -3.47 -3.82
N HIS A 175 -3.74 -2.48 -3.32
CA HIS A 175 -2.31 -2.41 -3.54
C HIS A 175 -1.55 -3.17 -2.46
N ARG A 176 -0.51 -3.90 -2.90
CA ARG A 176 0.55 -4.33 -2.00
C ARG A 176 1.61 -3.23 -1.94
N ASP A 177 2.37 -3.23 -0.86
CA ASP A 177 3.61 -2.48 -0.74
C ASP A 177 4.78 -3.44 -0.51
N VAL A 178 5.96 -3.02 -0.95
CA VAL A 178 7.25 -3.65 -0.63
C VAL A 178 8.09 -2.64 0.15
N LEU A 179 8.82 -3.14 1.14
CA LEU A 179 9.64 -2.34 2.03
C LEU A 179 11.10 -2.37 1.58
N CYS A 180 11.54 -1.30 0.92
CA CYS A 180 12.96 -1.08 0.62
C CYS A 180 13.61 -0.39 1.83
N ARG A 181 14.74 -0.90 2.31
CA ARG A 181 15.32 -0.48 3.60
C ARG A 181 16.78 -0.12 3.46
N TRP A 182 17.15 0.95 4.16
CA TRP A 182 18.54 1.37 4.29
C TRP A 182 18.90 1.54 5.75
N ARG A 183 20.14 1.16 6.05
CA ARG A 183 20.78 1.49 7.30
C ARG A 183 21.00 3.00 7.38
N ARG A 184 21.02 3.57 8.58
CA ARG A 184 21.49 4.94 8.80
C ARG A 184 23.02 4.99 8.78
N ALA A 185 23.60 5.95 8.05
CA ALA A 185 25.03 6.24 8.10
C ALA A 185 25.49 6.56 9.53
N GLY A 186 26.70 6.12 9.91
CA GLY A 186 27.31 6.43 11.21
C GLY A 186 26.74 5.71 12.44
N SER A 187 25.77 4.79 12.31
CA SER A 187 25.35 3.97 13.46
C SER A 187 26.42 2.92 13.78
N PRO A 188 26.81 2.68 15.05
CA PRO A 188 27.75 1.60 15.40
C PRO A 188 27.13 0.21 15.16
N LEU A 189 27.96 -0.77 14.80
CA LEU A 189 27.52 -2.14 14.45
C LEU A 189 27.13 -3.02 15.66
N THR A 190 27.45 -2.59 16.87
CA THR A 190 27.14 -3.33 18.11
C THR A 190 27.05 -2.34 19.25
N GLY A 191 25.88 -2.23 19.88
CA GLY A 191 25.71 -1.40 21.06
C GLY A 191 24.37 -1.69 21.69
N GLN A 192 24.38 -2.48 22.76
CA GLN A 192 23.23 -2.73 23.63
C GLN A 192 22.50 -1.41 23.88
N CYS A 193 21.19 -1.37 23.63
CA CYS A 193 20.31 -0.33 24.16
C CYS A 193 20.36 -0.40 25.70
N ARG A 194 21.36 0.23 26.32
CA ARG A 194 21.20 0.73 27.67
C ARG A 194 20.37 1.99 27.54
N ALA A 195 19.17 1.94 28.09
CA ALA A 195 18.31 3.10 28.24
C ALA A 195 19.10 4.19 28.97
N ALA A 196 19.55 5.21 28.23
CA ALA A 196 20.06 6.44 28.82
C ALA A 196 18.83 7.28 29.17
N THR A 197 18.32 7.10 30.40
CA THR A 197 17.51 8.10 31.06
C THR A 197 18.41 9.29 31.39
N THR A 198 18.42 10.29 30.53
CA THR A 198 18.87 11.65 30.87
C THR A 198 17.67 12.58 30.73
N PRO A 199 17.22 13.26 31.79
CA PRO A 199 16.08 14.17 31.70
C PRO A 199 16.45 15.42 30.88
N CYS A 200 15.46 15.88 30.11
CA CYS A 200 15.54 17.05 29.23
C CYS A 200 15.68 18.34 30.06
N PRO A 201 16.56 19.30 29.71
CA PRO A 201 16.60 20.60 30.38
C PRO A 201 15.38 21.45 29.99
N ALA A 202 14.73 22.03 31.01
CA ALA A 202 13.62 22.97 30.84
C ALA A 202 14.08 24.25 30.13
N TYR A 203 13.30 24.72 29.16
CA TYR A 203 13.48 26.02 28.52
C TYR A 203 13.01 27.15 29.47
N PRO A 204 13.68 28.31 29.52
CA PRO A 204 13.22 29.45 30.30
C PRO A 204 12.02 30.15 29.64
N GLU A 205 11.06 30.57 30.46
CA GLU A 205 9.90 31.37 30.05
C GLU A 205 10.34 32.75 29.52
N ALA A 206 9.71 33.16 28.41
CA ALA A 206 9.87 34.48 27.83
C ALA A 206 9.20 35.55 28.72
N MET A 207 9.89 36.68 28.90
CA MET A 207 9.32 37.93 29.42
C MET A 207 8.40 38.59 28.40
#